data_AF-A0A1J5VCJ0-F1
#
_entry.id   AF-A0A1J5VCJ0-F1
#
_cell.length_a   1.000
_cell.length_b   1.000
_cell.length_c   1.000
_cell.angle_alpha   90.00
_cell.angle_beta   90.00
_cell.angle_gamma   90.00
#
_symmetry.space_group_name_H-M   'P 1'
#
loop_
_entity.id
_entity.type
_entity.pdbx_description
1 polymer ?
#
loop_
_entity_poly.entity_id
_entity_poly.type
_entity_poly.pdbx_seq_one_letter_code
_entity_poly.pdbx_strand_id
1 'polypeptide(L)'
;MCVFDSDSVQGLTHQFIGAMGLTVHQAWNSAARTLSTDLLEGRVTLDYELAEDSLGSVVPNGVRVRSSAGYAASWLAHPQLFSTLYSHADRVLLPHNELLFYSRDQQELYVFDAPLDDVLRLAKPEHVMRYSVGFPLSCDSRVRS
;
A
#
# COMPACT_ATOMS: atom_id res chain seq x y z
N MET A 1 4.11 25.08 -4.98
CA MET A 1 5.43 24.49 -4.68
C MET A 1 5.18 23.04 -4.27
N CYS A 2 5.70 22.06 -5.00
CA CYS A 2 5.56 20.65 -4.61
C CYS A 2 6.56 20.33 -3.49
N VAL A 3 6.05 19.81 -2.38
CA VAL A 3 6.82 19.42 -1.19
C VAL A 3 6.54 17.94 -0.95
N PHE A 4 7.59 17.14 -0.75
CA PHE A 4 7.47 15.77 -0.27
C PHE A 4 7.28 15.83 1.23
N ASP A 5 6.01 15.78 1.64
CA ASP A 5 5.64 15.97 3.03
C ASP A 5 5.73 14.66 3.82
N SER A 6 5.94 14.79 5.12
CA SER A 6 5.76 13.71 6.09
C SER A 6 5.29 14.31 7.40
N ASP A 7 4.34 13.67 8.07
CA ASP A 7 3.79 14.19 9.33
C ASP A 7 4.83 14.29 10.47
N SER A 8 6.02 13.70 10.29
CA SER A 8 7.07 13.57 11.29
C SER A 8 8.36 14.33 11.00
N VAL A 9 8.55 14.87 9.79
CA VAL A 9 9.78 15.57 9.36
C VAL A 9 9.44 16.73 8.43
N GLN A 10 10.21 17.80 8.51
CA GLN A 10 10.12 18.93 7.58
C GLN A 10 10.14 18.45 6.12
N GLY A 11 9.04 18.71 5.41
CA GLY A 11 8.88 18.25 4.04
C GLY A 11 10.02 18.68 3.12
N LEU A 12 10.48 17.75 2.29
CA LEU A 12 11.59 17.99 1.37
C LEU A 12 11.09 18.70 0.12
N THR A 13 11.59 19.89 -0.15
CA THR A 13 11.31 20.57 -1.42
C THR A 13 12.17 19.98 -2.55
N HIS A 14 11.75 20.19 -3.80
CA HIS A 14 12.58 19.84 -4.96
C HIS A 14 13.97 20.51 -4.91
N GLN A 15 14.06 21.71 -4.36
CA GLN A 15 15.34 22.43 -4.22
C GLN A 15 16.26 21.75 -3.21
N PHE A 16 15.72 21.25 -2.09
CA PHE A 16 16.49 20.48 -1.12
C PHE A 16 16.99 19.16 -1.70
N ILE A 17 16.15 18.43 -2.44
CA ILE A 17 16.55 17.19 -3.12
C ILE A 17 17.66 17.48 -4.15
N GLY A 18 17.51 18.55 -4.94
CA GLY A 18 18.53 18.98 -5.89
C GLY A 18 19.84 19.40 -5.22
N ALA A 19 19.79 20.07 -4.07
CA ALA A 19 20.97 20.44 -3.29
C ALA A 19 21.72 19.21 -2.73
N MET A 20 21.03 18.10 -2.50
CA MET A 20 21.65 16.80 -2.16
C MET A 20 22.24 16.07 -3.38
N GLY A 21 22.22 16.68 -4.57
CA GLY A 21 22.73 16.08 -5.81
C GLY A 21 21.84 14.95 -6.36
N LEU A 22 20.58 14.87 -5.92
CA LEU A 22 19.64 13.85 -6.35
C LEU A 22 18.54 14.44 -7.24
N THR A 23 18.03 13.61 -8.13
CA THR A 23 16.73 13.82 -8.76
C THR A 23 15.62 13.31 -7.84
N VAL A 24 14.40 13.83 -8.00
CA VAL A 24 13.20 13.33 -7.30
C VAL A 24 13.03 11.82 -7.48
N HIS A 25 13.22 11.33 -8.71
CA HIS A 25 13.10 9.90 -9.01
C HIS A 25 14.15 9.05 -8.26
N GLN A 26 15.39 9.53 -8.17
CA GLN A 26 16.42 8.84 -7.38
C GLN A 26 16.10 8.87 -5.88
N ALA A 27 15.62 9.99 -5.36
CA ALA A 27 15.19 10.09 -3.96
C ALA A 27 14.04 9.12 -3.66
N TRP A 28 13.04 9.05 -4.55
CA TRP A 28 11.88 8.16 -4.43
C TRP A 28 12.27 6.67 -4.45
N ASN A 29 13.10 6.26 -5.42
CA ASN A 29 13.60 4.89 -5.50
C ASN A 29 14.50 4.53 -4.31
N SER A 30 15.30 5.49 -3.81
CA SER A 30 16.14 5.28 -2.64
C SER A 30 15.29 5.06 -1.39
N ALA A 31 14.25 5.88 -1.18
CA ALA A 31 13.33 5.74 -0.06
C ALA A 31 12.64 4.35 -0.07
N ALA A 32 12.14 3.92 -1.23
CA ALA A 32 11.52 2.60 -1.39
C ALA A 32 12.48 1.45 -1.08
N ARG A 33 13.74 1.56 -1.51
CA ARG A 33 14.76 0.56 -1.22
C ARG A 33 15.09 0.50 0.26
N THR A 34 15.32 1.64 0.90
CA THR A 34 15.61 1.71 2.34
C THR A 34 14.48 1.07 3.14
N LEU A 35 13.23 1.45 2.87
CA LEU A 35 12.07 0.91 3.57
C LEU A 35 11.90 -0.61 3.37
N SER A 36 12.17 -1.12 2.17
CA SER A 36 12.17 -2.57 1.89
C SER A 36 13.26 -3.31 2.69
N THR A 37 14.47 -2.75 2.73
CA THR A 37 15.58 -3.30 3.53
C THR A 37 15.26 -3.26 5.02
N ASP A 38 14.67 -2.17 5.51
CA ASP A 38 14.30 -2.04 6.91
C ASP A 38 13.23 -3.05 7.34
N LEU A 39 12.28 -3.38 6.47
CA LEU A 39 11.33 -4.47 6.72
C LEU A 39 12.04 -5.83 6.82
N LEU A 40 12.96 -6.12 5.89
CA LEU A 40 13.72 -7.39 5.90
C LEU A 40 14.61 -7.54 7.13
N GLU A 41 15.18 -6.43 7.60
CA GLU A 41 16.03 -6.39 8.79
C GLU A 41 15.24 -6.21 10.09
N GLY A 42 13.91 -6.18 10.02
CA GLY A 42 13.02 -6.07 11.18
C GLY A 42 13.01 -4.70 11.87
N ARG A 43 13.58 -3.67 11.25
CA ARG A 43 13.48 -2.27 11.72
C ARG A 43 12.11 -1.67 11.46
N VAL A 44 11.42 -2.16 10.43
CA VAL A 44 10.03 -1.84 10.12
C VAL A 44 9.20 -3.11 10.20
N THR A 45 7.98 -2.99 10.71
CA THR A 45 7.04 -4.09 10.87
C THR A 45 5.75 -3.78 10.11
N LEU A 46 5.14 -4.86 9.61
CA LEU A 46 3.79 -4.86 9.07
C LEU A 46 2.91 -5.70 9.98
N ASP A 47 1.99 -5.04 10.67
CA ASP A 47 1.06 -5.69 11.60
C ASP A 47 -0.29 -5.91 10.91
N TYR A 48 -0.93 -7.02 11.25
CA TYR A 48 -2.17 -7.48 10.63
C TYR A 48 -3.26 -7.65 11.69
N GLU A 49 -4.35 -6.91 11.53
CA GLU A 49 -5.54 -6.96 12.37
C GLU A 49 -6.73 -7.40 11.51
N LEU A 50 -7.78 -8.00 12.07
CA LEU A 50 -8.93 -8.40 11.27
C LEU A 50 -9.63 -7.16 10.69
N ALA A 51 -10.05 -7.22 9.43
CA ALA A 51 -10.71 -6.08 8.79
C ALA A 51 -12.03 -5.72 9.50
N GLU A 52 -12.73 -6.72 10.04
CA GLU A 52 -14.01 -6.54 10.74
C GLU A 52 -13.89 -5.67 12.00
N ASP A 53 -12.73 -5.69 12.66
CA ASP A 53 -12.48 -4.88 13.86
C ASP A 53 -12.53 -3.38 13.57
N SER A 54 -12.23 -2.98 12.33
CA SER A 54 -12.15 -1.57 11.90
C SER A 54 -13.30 -1.16 10.98
N LEU A 55 -13.80 -2.08 10.14
CA LEU A 55 -14.83 -1.81 9.13
C LEU A 55 -16.23 -2.32 9.53
N GLY A 56 -16.34 -3.11 10.60
CA GLY A 56 -17.58 -3.73 11.08
C GLY A 56 -17.77 -5.16 10.59
N SER A 57 -18.81 -5.83 11.09
CA SER A 57 -18.99 -7.29 11.00
C SER A 57 -19.45 -7.84 9.65
N VAL A 58 -19.70 -6.97 8.65
CA VAL A 58 -20.13 -7.40 7.31
C VAL A 58 -19.11 -6.95 6.29
N VAL A 59 -17.93 -7.55 6.35
CA VAL A 59 -16.85 -7.35 5.38
C VAL A 59 -16.36 -8.68 4.82
N PRO A 60 -15.84 -8.70 3.58
CA PRO A 60 -15.18 -9.88 3.05
C PRO A 60 -13.98 -10.29 3.92
N ASN A 61 -13.56 -11.55 3.80
CA ASN A 61 -12.38 -12.05 4.50
C ASN A 61 -11.16 -11.18 4.18
N GLY A 62 -10.53 -10.62 5.21
CA GLY A 62 -9.44 -9.69 5.02
C GLY A 62 -8.91 -9.12 6.32
N VAL A 63 -7.84 -8.35 6.16
CA VAL A 63 -7.06 -7.78 7.26
C VAL A 63 -6.84 -6.29 7.03
N ARG A 64 -6.78 -5.54 8.12
CA ARG A 64 -6.18 -4.22 8.15
C ARG A 64 -4.67 -4.39 8.30
N VAL A 65 -3.91 -3.68 7.47
CA VAL A 65 -2.45 -3.63 7.54
C VAL A 65 -2.02 -2.32 8.19
N ARG A 66 -1.10 -2.42 9.14
CA ARG A 66 -0.43 -1.28 9.78
C ARG A 66 1.06 -1.35 9.55
N SER A 67 1.70 -0.20 9.36
CA SER A 67 3.14 -0.07 9.18
C SER A 67 3.70 0.71 10.36
N SER A 68 4.83 0.27 10.93
CA SER A 68 5.55 1.07 11.93
C SER A 68 6.27 2.28 11.32
N ALA A 69 6.44 2.30 9.99
CA ALA A 69 6.99 3.42 9.23
C ALA A 69 5.89 4.13 8.43
N GLY A 70 5.13 5.00 9.11
CA GLY A 70 4.09 5.83 8.49
C GLY A 70 2.85 5.05 8.02
N TYR A 71 2.12 5.63 7.08
CA TYR A 71 0.87 5.05 6.58
C TYR A 71 1.10 3.80 5.74
N ALA A 72 0.41 2.71 6.06
CA ALA A 72 0.52 1.45 5.31
C ALA A 72 0.11 1.61 3.83
N ALA A 73 -0.91 2.42 3.55
CA ALA A 73 -1.36 2.68 2.18
C ALA A 73 -0.31 3.40 1.31
N SER A 74 0.68 4.08 1.91
CA SER A 74 1.78 4.71 1.16
C SER A 74 2.66 3.70 0.41
N TRP A 75 2.68 2.44 0.86
CA TRP A 75 3.40 1.35 0.19
C TRP A 75 2.83 1.05 -1.20
N LEU A 76 1.55 1.37 -1.44
CA LEU A 76 0.90 1.19 -2.75
C LEU A 76 1.42 2.17 -3.80
N ALA A 77 2.04 3.28 -3.39
CA ALA A 77 2.45 4.34 -4.30
C ALA A 77 3.68 3.94 -5.15
N HIS A 78 4.56 3.07 -4.64
CA HIS A 78 5.80 2.69 -5.32
C HIS A 78 5.78 1.20 -5.74
N PRO A 79 6.05 0.86 -7.01
CA PRO A 79 5.96 -0.53 -7.51
C PRO A 79 6.77 -1.56 -6.71
N GLN A 80 7.99 -1.20 -6.31
CA GLN A 80 8.83 -2.05 -5.46
C GLN A 80 8.21 -2.29 -4.07
N LEU A 81 7.72 -1.25 -3.39
CA LEU A 81 7.10 -1.40 -2.07
C LEU A 81 5.80 -2.20 -2.17
N PHE A 82 5.00 -1.95 -3.21
CA PHE A 82 3.80 -2.73 -3.47
C PHE A 82 4.13 -4.22 -3.65
N SER A 83 5.15 -4.55 -4.43
CA SER A 83 5.60 -5.93 -4.63
C SER A 83 6.09 -6.59 -3.32
N THR A 84 6.82 -5.83 -2.49
CA THR A 84 7.26 -6.28 -1.16
C THR A 84 6.07 -6.55 -0.24
N LEU A 85 5.14 -5.60 -0.14
CA LEU A 85 3.91 -5.72 0.65
C LEU A 85 3.05 -6.89 0.18
N TYR A 86 2.85 -7.02 -1.14
CA TYR A 86 2.10 -8.13 -1.73
C TYR A 86 2.71 -9.47 -1.34
N SER A 87 4.03 -9.62 -1.53
CA SER A 87 4.74 -10.86 -1.19
C SER A 87 4.69 -11.16 0.31
N HIS A 88 4.68 -10.13 1.16
CA HIS A 88 4.54 -10.29 2.61
C HIS A 88 3.13 -10.76 2.97
N ALA A 89 2.09 -10.10 2.43
CA ALA A 89 0.70 -10.46 2.67
C ALA A 89 0.37 -11.86 2.13
N ASP A 90 0.84 -12.22 0.95
CA ASP A 90 0.65 -13.55 0.34
C ASP A 90 1.20 -14.66 1.25
N ARG A 91 2.40 -14.47 1.80
CA ARG A 91 3.02 -15.43 2.73
C ARG A 91 2.33 -15.53 4.08
N VAL A 92 1.83 -14.40 4.60
CA VAL A 92 1.19 -14.34 5.92
C VAL A 92 -0.25 -14.87 5.85
N LEU A 93 -1.00 -14.48 4.83
CA LEU A 93 -2.43 -14.78 4.71
C LEU A 93 -2.70 -16.12 4.02
N LEU A 94 -1.77 -16.62 3.19
CA LEU A 94 -1.93 -17.84 2.40
C LEU A 94 -3.28 -17.85 1.65
N PRO A 95 -3.53 -16.85 0.79
CA PRO A 95 -4.87 -16.56 0.29
C PRO A 95 -5.38 -17.64 -0.67
N HIS A 96 -6.71 -17.79 -0.71
CA HIS A 96 -7.39 -18.65 -1.69
C HIS A 96 -7.78 -17.91 -2.97
N ASN A 97 -7.87 -16.58 -2.92
CA ASN A 97 -8.20 -15.68 -4.01
C ASN A 97 -7.04 -14.74 -4.32
N GLU A 98 -7.18 -13.95 -5.40
CA GLU A 98 -6.28 -12.82 -5.64
C GLU A 98 -6.42 -11.79 -4.50
N LEU A 99 -5.30 -11.33 -3.96
CA LEU A 99 -5.29 -10.28 -2.93
C LEU A 99 -5.73 -8.93 -3.52
N LEU A 100 -6.71 -8.32 -2.86
CA LEU A 100 -7.24 -7.00 -3.22
C LEU A 100 -6.88 -5.98 -2.14
N PHE A 101 -6.25 -4.88 -2.55
CA PHE A 101 -5.76 -3.82 -1.67
C PHE A 101 -6.74 -2.66 -1.70
N TYR A 102 -7.20 -2.21 -0.54
CA TYR A 102 -8.18 -1.15 -0.42
C TYR A 102 -7.71 -0.08 0.54
N SER A 103 -7.85 1.18 0.14
CA SER A 103 -7.62 2.33 1.01
C SER A 103 -8.74 3.36 0.84
N ARG A 104 -9.30 3.84 1.95
CA ARG A 104 -10.37 4.84 1.94
C ARG A 104 -9.86 6.26 1.77
N ASP A 105 -8.71 6.52 2.37
CA ASP A 105 -8.18 7.85 2.67
C ASP A 105 -6.68 7.96 2.38
N GLN A 106 -6.09 6.94 1.73
CA GLN A 106 -4.65 6.85 1.46
C GLN A 106 -3.79 6.73 2.73
N GLN A 107 -4.42 6.49 3.89
CA GLN A 107 -3.73 6.24 5.15
C GLN A 107 -3.94 4.79 5.60
N GLU A 108 -5.20 4.39 5.74
CA GLU A 108 -5.57 3.03 6.10
C GLU A 108 -5.40 2.09 4.92
N LEU A 109 -4.89 0.89 5.18
CA LEU A 109 -4.77 -0.16 4.19
C LEU A 109 -5.49 -1.41 4.66
N TYR A 110 -6.30 -1.97 3.78
CA TYR A 110 -6.94 -3.26 3.94
C TYR A 110 -6.52 -4.18 2.81
N VAL A 111 -6.36 -5.46 3.13
CA VAL A 111 -6.03 -6.51 2.16
C VAL A 111 -7.08 -7.60 2.30
N PHE A 112 -7.81 -7.86 1.22
CA PHE A 112 -8.88 -8.85 1.17
C PHE A 112 -8.45 -10.09 0.40
N ASP A 113 -8.73 -11.26 0.97
CA ASP A 113 -8.73 -12.56 0.31
C ASP A 113 -10.18 -12.94 0.00
N ALA A 114 -10.73 -12.32 -1.05
CA ALA A 114 -12.12 -12.49 -1.44
C ALA A 114 -12.32 -12.20 -2.94
N PRO A 115 -13.42 -12.67 -3.54
CA PRO A 115 -13.80 -12.29 -4.89
C PRO A 115 -13.95 -10.77 -5.02
N LEU A 116 -13.52 -10.22 -6.17
CA LEU A 116 -13.60 -8.79 -6.45
C LEU A 116 -15.02 -8.23 -6.28
N ASP A 117 -16.03 -8.95 -6.73
CA ASP A 117 -17.42 -8.51 -6.63
C ASP A 117 -17.88 -8.29 -5.18
N ASP A 118 -17.35 -9.05 -4.23
CA ASP A 118 -17.68 -8.89 -2.81
C ASP A 118 -17.00 -7.66 -2.22
N VAL A 119 -15.73 -7.42 -2.57
CA VAL A 119 -15.01 -6.20 -2.17
C VAL A 119 -15.66 -4.95 -2.76
N LEU A 120 -16.12 -5.00 -4.02
CA LEU A 120 -16.79 -3.88 -4.68
C LEU A 120 -18.21 -3.57 -4.16
N ARG A 121 -18.81 -4.45 -3.33
CA ARG A 121 -20.04 -4.10 -2.59
C ARG A 121 -19.77 -3.15 -1.42
N LEU A 122 -18.54 -3.16 -0.89
CA LEU A 122 -18.10 -2.33 0.23
C LEU A 122 -17.32 -1.09 -0.26
N ALA A 123 -16.50 -1.26 -1.28
CA ALA A 123 -15.53 -0.27 -1.74
C ALA A 123 -15.85 0.25 -3.14
N LYS A 124 -15.52 1.51 -3.40
CA LYS A 124 -15.53 2.04 -4.76
C LYS A 124 -14.36 1.46 -5.57
N PRO A 125 -14.53 1.12 -6.86
CA PRO A 125 -13.48 0.53 -7.68
C PRO A 125 -12.17 1.32 -7.69
N GLU A 126 -12.25 2.65 -7.75
CA GLU A 126 -11.07 3.54 -7.79
C GLU A 126 -10.18 3.46 -6.53
N HIS A 127 -10.71 2.93 -5.43
CA HIS A 127 -10.00 2.75 -4.17
C HIS A 127 -9.45 1.32 -4.00
N VAL A 128 -9.72 0.43 -4.95
CA VAL A 128 -9.29 -0.97 -4.92
C VAL A 128 -8.18 -1.18 -5.96
N MET A 129 -7.04 -1.67 -5.49
CA MET A 129 -5.90 -2.06 -6.30
C MET A 129 -5.74 -3.57 -6.29
N ARG A 130 -5.34 -4.12 -7.44
CA ARG A 130 -4.93 -5.51 -7.61
C ARG A 130 -3.47 -5.58 -8.06
N TYR A 131 -2.87 -6.76 -7.98
CA TYR A 131 -1.49 -6.97 -8.44
C TYR A 131 -1.48 -7.84 -9.69
N SER A 132 -0.94 -7.32 -10.78
CA SER A 132 -0.82 -8.06 -12.04
C SER A 132 0.55 -7.84 -12.65
N VAL A 133 1.24 -8.94 -12.96
CA VAL A 133 2.55 -8.95 -13.65
C VAL A 133 3.59 -8.00 -13.04
N GLY A 134 3.60 -7.84 -11.71
CA GLY A 134 4.57 -6.94 -11.05
C GLY A 134 4.09 -5.51 -10.83
N PHE A 135 2.85 -5.16 -11.19
CA PHE A 135 2.36 -3.80 -11.13
C PHE A 135 1.02 -3.68 -10.38
N PRO A 136 0.84 -2.59 -9.59
CA PRO A 136 -0.48 -2.24 -9.06
C PRO A 136 -1.38 -1.78 -10.20
N LEU A 137 -2.57 -2.37 -10.29
CA LEU A 137 -3.62 -1.95 -11.20
C LEU A 137 -4.80 -1.45 -10.38
N SER A 138 -5.25 -0.22 -10.64
CA SER A 138 -6.54 0.24 -10.09
C SER A 138 -7.68 -0.50 -10.77
N CYS A 139 -8.72 -0.82 -10.01
CA CYS A 139 -9.95 -1.35 -10.60
C CYS A 139 -10.70 -0.17 -11.27
N ASP A 140 -10.67 -0.09 -12.59
CA ASP A 140 -11.50 0.87 -13.32
C ASP A 140 -12.93 0.35 -13.42
N SER A 141 -13.90 1.17 -13.01
CA SER A 141 -15.33 0.97 -13.25
C SER A 141 -15.69 0.69 -14.72
N ARG A 142 -14.83 1.07 -15.67
CA ARG A 142 -15.06 0.94 -17.12
C ARG A 142 -14.67 -0.42 -17.72
N VAL A 143 -13.97 -1.27 -16.96
CA VAL A 143 -13.55 -2.60 -17.42
C VAL A 143 -14.42 -3.66 -16.73
N ARG A 144 -15.70 -3.67 -17.10
CA ARG A 144 -16.55 -4.86 -16.99
C ARG A 144 -16.73 -5.38 -18.42
N SER A 145 -15.88 -6.32 -18.82
CA SER A 145 -16.05 -7.12 -20.03
C SER A 145 -16.63 -8.47 -19.66
#